data_AF-A0A977PVK1-F1
#
_entry.id   AF-A0A977PVK1-F1
#
_cell.length_a   1.000
_cell.length_b   1.000
_cell.length_c   1.000
_cell.angle_alpha   90.00
_cell.angle_beta   90.00
_cell.angle_gamma   90.00
#
_symmetry.space_group_name_H-M   'P 1'
#
loop_
_entity.id
_entity.type
_entity.pdbx_description
1 polymer ?
#
loop_
_entity_poly.entity_id
_entity_poly.type
_entity_poly.pdbx_seq_one_letter_code
_entity_poly.pdbx_strand_id
1 'polypeptide(L)'
;MSKANFSPKNNPSSIFNLAPELCCSFLSLNDLSIALEYETPEQRLIRHLFINFDLLTTCNLRNNLRVSFFLKYNYDYLKVLPLINALFEPLLHWSNCDYEKAEAGFDQFLAQYPCDVVVLFMRHMLDFCCGKTCKLQDKIQETDK
;
A
#
# COMPACT_ATOMS: atom_id res chain seq x y z
N MET A 1 -23.36 -24.15 25.48
CA MET A 1 -23.21 -22.76 25.00
C MET A 1 -22.59 -22.80 23.62
N SER A 2 -23.20 -22.07 22.69
CA SER A 2 -23.08 -22.21 21.24
C SER A 2 -21.68 -21.90 20.70
N LYS A 3 -21.26 -22.67 19.69
CA LYS A 3 -20.08 -22.42 18.85
C LYS A 3 -20.26 -21.07 18.15
N ALA A 4 -19.29 -20.17 18.27
CA ALA A 4 -19.23 -18.98 17.43
C ALA A 4 -18.85 -19.42 16.01
N ASN A 5 -19.82 -19.30 15.11
CA ASN A 5 -19.65 -19.49 13.68
C ASN A 5 -18.69 -18.43 13.14
N PHE A 6 -17.46 -18.85 12.80
CA PHE A 6 -16.65 -18.10 11.85
C PHE A 6 -17.33 -18.21 10.50
N SER A 7 -18.06 -17.17 10.10
CA SER A 7 -18.65 -17.06 8.78
C SER A 7 -17.56 -16.67 7.78
N PRO A 8 -17.30 -17.46 6.73
CA PRO A 8 -16.31 -17.11 5.71
C PRO A 8 -17.01 -16.26 4.65
N LYS A 9 -16.98 -14.92 4.77
CA LYS A 9 -17.41 -13.98 3.70
C LYS A 9 -17.12 -12.54 4.14
N ASN A 10 -15.99 -12.02 3.67
CA ASN A 10 -15.63 -10.61 3.43
C ASN A 10 -14.12 -10.49 3.56
N ASN A 11 -13.36 -11.18 2.69
CA ASN A 11 -12.00 -10.74 2.43
C ASN A 11 -12.16 -9.40 1.68
N PRO A 12 -11.62 -8.27 2.19
CA PRO A 12 -11.66 -7.03 1.43
C PRO A 12 -11.01 -7.27 0.07
N SER A 13 -11.72 -6.95 -1.01
CA SER A 13 -11.27 -7.17 -2.39
C SER A 13 -10.24 -6.15 -2.88
N SER A 14 -9.83 -5.20 -2.03
CA SER A 14 -8.80 -4.19 -2.29
C SER A 14 -8.48 -3.41 -1.01
N ILE A 15 -7.35 -2.70 -0.99
CA ILE A 15 -7.00 -1.74 0.08
C ILE A 15 -8.04 -0.63 0.15
N PHE A 16 -8.57 -0.22 -1.00
CA PHE A 16 -9.65 0.77 -1.10
C PHE A 16 -10.87 0.37 -0.28
N ASN A 17 -11.29 -0.90 -0.31
CA ASN A 17 -12.45 -1.37 0.45
C ASN A 17 -12.22 -1.45 1.95
N LEU A 18 -10.96 -1.49 2.40
CA LEU A 18 -10.61 -1.55 3.82
C LEU A 18 -10.53 -0.15 4.45
N ALA A 19 -10.14 0.86 3.66
CA ALA A 19 -10.07 2.25 4.14
C ALA A 19 -10.40 3.28 3.04
N PRO A 20 -11.65 3.35 2.56
CA PRO A 20 -12.02 4.23 1.44
C PRO A 20 -11.66 5.70 1.69
N GLU A 21 -11.92 6.21 2.90
CA GLU A 21 -11.68 7.60 3.28
C GLU A 21 -10.19 7.95 3.29
N LEU A 22 -9.34 7.02 3.74
CA LEU A 22 -7.88 7.17 3.70
C LEU A 22 -7.37 7.13 2.26
N CYS A 23 -7.90 6.23 1.43
CA CYS A 23 -7.51 6.12 0.03
C CYS A 23 -7.87 7.38 -0.76
N CYS A 24 -9.08 7.92 -0.57
CA CYS A 24 -9.49 9.18 -1.15
C CYS A 24 -8.58 10.33 -0.70
N SER A 25 -8.27 10.42 0.59
CA SER A 25 -7.38 11.45 1.13
C SER A 25 -5.97 11.34 0.56
N PHE A 26 -5.44 10.12 0.48
CA PHE A 26 -4.13 9.82 -0.07
C PHE A 26 -4.01 10.21 -1.55
N LEU A 27 -4.95 9.76 -2.39
CA LEU A 27 -4.95 10.06 -3.82
C LEU A 27 -5.21 11.54 -4.12
N SER A 28 -5.91 12.25 -3.21
CA SER A 28 -6.12 13.69 -3.32
C SER A 28 -4.95 14.52 -2.77
N LEU A 29 -3.88 13.88 -2.29
CA LEU A 29 -2.72 14.53 -1.66
C LEU A 29 -3.09 15.40 -0.45
N ASN A 30 -4.15 15.01 0.28
CA ASN A 30 -4.53 15.66 1.53
C ASN A 30 -3.58 15.26 2.66
N ASP A 31 -3.52 16.08 3.71
CA ASP A 31 -2.71 15.78 4.90
C ASP A 31 -3.27 14.58 5.68
N LEU A 32 -2.60 13.43 5.54
CA LEU A 32 -2.92 12.18 6.25
C LEU A 32 -2.46 12.16 7.71
N SER A 33 -1.83 13.24 8.22
CA SER A 33 -1.43 13.33 9.62
C SER A 33 -2.65 13.42 10.56
N ILE A 34 -3.78 13.92 10.04
CA ILE A 34 -5.05 14.01 10.76
C ILE A 34 -5.72 12.63 10.74
N ALA A 35 -5.90 12.05 11.92
CA ALA A 35 -6.60 10.78 12.07
C ALA A 35 -8.10 10.94 11.80
N LEU A 36 -8.73 9.88 11.27
CA LEU A 36 -10.18 9.80 11.20
C LEU A 36 -10.78 9.80 12.62
N GLU A 37 -11.99 10.35 12.76
CA GLU A 37 -12.69 10.43 14.05
C GLU A 37 -12.90 9.03 14.68
N TYR A 38 -13.17 8.03 13.84
CA TYR A 38 -13.27 6.63 14.22
C TYR A 38 -12.37 5.79 13.30
N GLU A 39 -11.20 5.42 13.79
CA GLU A 39 -10.19 4.67 13.04
C GLU A 39 -9.94 3.28 13.65
N THR A 40 -10.14 2.22 12.87
CA THR A 40 -9.79 0.85 13.31
C THR A 40 -8.27 0.66 13.34
N PRO A 41 -7.74 -0.36 14.06
CA PRO A 41 -6.31 -0.67 14.05
C PRO A 41 -5.74 -0.88 12.63
N GLU A 42 -6.48 -1.54 11.74
CA GLU A 42 -6.10 -1.77 10.34
C GLU A 42 -6.05 -0.48 9.55
N GLN A 43 -7.04 0.39 9.70
CA GLN A 43 -7.06 1.70 9.05
C GLN A 43 -5.89 2.58 9.52
N ARG A 44 -5.58 2.54 10.82
CA ARG A 44 -4.40 3.24 11.37
C ARG A 44 -3.10 2.76 10.74
N LEU A 45 -2.96 1.46 10.56
CA LEU A 45 -1.80 0.90 9.85
C LEU A 45 -1.74 1.37 8.41
N ILE A 46 -2.85 1.35 7.68
CA ILE A 46 -2.93 1.84 6.30
C ILE A 46 -2.53 3.31 6.22
N ARG A 47 -3.04 4.16 7.12
CA ARG A 47 -2.66 5.57 7.20
C ARG A 47 -1.16 5.75 7.40
N HIS A 48 -0.57 4.99 8.33
CA HIS A 48 0.88 5.02 8.52
C HIS A 48 1.65 4.52 7.29
N LEU A 49 1.14 3.53 6.57
CA LEU A 49 1.76 3.08 5.33
C LEU A 49 1.75 4.18 4.26
N PHE A 50 0.62 4.88 4.09
CA PHE A 50 0.52 5.98 3.12
C PHE A 50 1.46 7.14 3.48
N ILE A 51 1.52 7.54 4.75
CA ILE A 51 2.48 8.56 5.22
C ILE A 51 3.94 8.13 4.92
N ASN A 52 4.27 6.87 5.17
CA ASN A 52 5.63 6.37 4.91
C ASN A 52 5.92 6.22 3.41
N PHE A 53 4.92 5.90 2.60
CA PHE A 53 5.04 5.92 1.16
C PHE A 53 5.36 7.34 0.64
N ASP A 54 4.66 8.37 1.13
CA ASP A 54 4.96 9.76 0.74
C ASP A 54 6.39 10.15 1.10
N LEU A 55 6.89 9.71 2.26
CA LEU A 55 8.29 9.89 2.63
C LEU A 55 9.24 9.18 1.66
N LEU A 56 8.90 7.98 1.19
CA LEU A 56 9.72 7.19 0.28
C LEU A 56 9.85 7.85 -1.11
N THR A 57 8.80 8.51 -1.58
CA THR A 57 8.77 9.19 -2.89
C THR A 57 9.50 10.54 -2.90
N THR A 58 9.88 11.09 -1.74
CA THR A 58 10.65 12.35 -1.67
C THR A 58 12.09 12.26 -2.22
N CYS A 59 12.58 11.07 -2.54
CA CYS A 59 13.99 10.81 -2.90
C CYS A 59 15.01 11.28 -1.86
N ASN A 60 14.58 11.59 -0.64
CA ASN A 60 15.46 12.02 0.45
C ASN A 60 15.98 10.80 1.23
N LEU A 61 17.31 10.66 1.32
CA LEU A 61 17.95 9.51 1.98
C LEU A 61 17.52 9.35 3.46
N ARG A 62 17.38 10.45 4.21
CA ARG A 62 16.93 10.40 5.60
C ARG A 62 15.50 9.87 5.69
N ASN A 63 14.63 10.27 4.78
CA ASN A 63 13.26 9.78 4.73
C ASN A 63 13.22 8.30 4.35
N ASN A 64 13.99 7.88 3.35
CA ASN A 64 14.11 6.47 2.97
C ASN A 64 14.56 5.60 4.16
N LEU A 65 15.58 6.03 4.93
CA LEU A 65 16.02 5.31 6.13
C LEU A 65 14.93 5.24 7.21
N ARG A 66 14.19 6.34 7.44
CA ARG A 66 13.07 6.36 8.39
C ARG A 66 11.99 5.33 8.01
N VAL A 67 11.66 5.27 6.72
CA VAL A 67 10.70 4.31 6.17
C VAL A 67 11.24 2.89 6.35
N SER A 68 12.50 2.63 5.97
CA SER A 68 13.12 1.31 6.13
C SER A 68 13.08 0.81 7.58
N PHE A 69 13.38 1.68 8.55
CA PHE A 69 13.25 1.34 9.97
C PHE A 69 11.79 1.07 10.35
N PHE A 70 10.87 1.99 10.02
CA PHE A 70 9.45 1.82 10.31
C PHE A 70 8.94 0.46 9.81
N LEU A 71 9.23 0.12 8.55
CA LEU A 71 8.81 -1.14 7.96
C LEU A 71 9.42 -2.32 8.74
N LYS A 72 10.75 -2.37 8.90
CA LYS A 72 11.44 -3.47 9.61
C LYS A 72 10.90 -3.71 11.03
N TYR A 73 10.64 -2.65 11.80
CA TYR A 73 10.14 -2.78 13.18
C TYR A 73 8.69 -3.23 13.28
N ASN A 74 7.86 -2.96 12.28
CA ASN A 74 6.44 -3.32 12.29
C ASN A 74 6.15 -4.61 11.52
N TYR A 75 7.16 -5.22 10.90
CA TYR A 75 6.99 -6.34 9.97
C TYR A 75 6.21 -7.52 10.56
N ASP A 76 6.55 -7.97 11.76
CA ASP A 76 5.91 -9.13 12.37
C ASP A 76 4.45 -8.86 12.77
N TYR A 77 4.13 -7.62 13.14
CA TYR A 77 2.75 -7.22 13.38
C TYR A 77 1.93 -7.18 12.07
N LEU A 78 2.58 -6.83 10.96
CA LEU A 78 1.90 -6.67 9.67
C LEU A 78 1.66 -7.99 8.94
N LYS A 79 2.50 -9.01 9.18
CA LYS A 79 2.33 -10.37 8.63
C LYS A 79 0.99 -11.02 8.94
N VAL A 80 0.35 -10.65 10.04
CA VAL A 80 -0.92 -11.27 10.47
C VAL A 80 -2.14 -10.75 9.71
N LEU A 81 -1.96 -9.71 8.87
CA LEU A 81 -3.01 -9.09 8.06
C LEU A 81 -2.69 -9.28 6.56
N PRO A 82 -3.17 -10.35 5.90
CA PRO A 82 -2.67 -10.77 4.58
C PRO A 82 -2.70 -9.70 3.50
N LEU A 83 -3.80 -8.93 3.40
CA LEU A 83 -3.94 -7.87 2.39
C LEU A 83 -2.96 -6.72 2.64
N ILE A 84 -2.81 -6.29 3.89
CA ILE A 84 -1.87 -5.24 4.28
C ILE A 84 -0.43 -5.73 4.10
N ASN A 85 -0.14 -6.98 4.45
CA ASN A 85 1.17 -7.58 4.25
C ASN A 85 1.57 -7.61 2.76
N ALA A 86 0.62 -7.92 1.86
CA ALA A 86 0.85 -7.93 0.42
C ALA A 86 1.23 -6.54 -0.13
N LEU A 87 0.74 -5.45 0.48
CA LEU A 87 1.17 -4.08 0.14
C LEU A 87 2.50 -3.70 0.81
N PHE A 88 2.72 -4.20 2.01
CA PHE A 88 3.87 -3.88 2.84
C PHE A 88 5.19 -4.43 2.27
N GLU A 89 5.21 -5.69 1.82
CA GLU A 89 6.41 -6.35 1.28
C GLU A 89 7.07 -5.58 0.12
N PRO A 90 6.33 -5.16 -0.93
CA PRO A 90 6.87 -4.31 -1.98
C PRO A 90 7.50 -3.01 -1.48
N LEU A 91 6.86 -2.35 -0.51
CA LEU A 91 7.37 -1.12 0.09
C LEU A 91 8.66 -1.36 0.88
N LEU A 92 8.77 -2.52 1.56
CA LEU A 92 9.99 -2.92 2.24
C LEU A 92 11.12 -3.14 1.24
N HIS A 93 10.88 -3.85 0.15
CA HIS A 93 11.87 -4.03 -0.91
C HIS A 93 12.32 -2.69 -1.50
N TRP A 94 11.37 -1.80 -1.80
CA TRP A 94 11.68 -0.46 -2.31
C TRP A 94 12.52 0.35 -1.29
N SER A 95 12.15 0.35 -0.01
CA SER A 95 12.93 1.04 1.04
C SER A 95 14.36 0.51 1.21
N ASN A 96 14.67 -0.69 0.72
CA ASN A 96 16.00 -1.27 0.70
C ASN A 96 16.68 -1.20 -0.68
N CYS A 97 16.13 -0.39 -1.60
CA CYS A 97 16.60 -0.23 -2.98
C CYS A 97 16.56 -1.51 -3.83
N ASP A 98 15.79 -2.54 -3.42
CA ASP A 98 15.55 -3.75 -4.20
C ASP A 98 14.35 -3.54 -5.13
N TYR A 99 14.55 -2.68 -6.14
CA TYR A 99 13.48 -2.20 -7.02
C TYR A 99 12.86 -3.32 -7.85
N GLU A 100 13.63 -4.36 -8.21
CA GLU A 100 13.12 -5.51 -8.97
C GLU A 100 12.13 -6.32 -8.14
N LYS A 101 12.43 -6.59 -6.86
CA LYS A 101 11.48 -7.27 -5.98
C LYS A 101 10.28 -6.40 -5.62
N ALA A 102 10.49 -5.09 -5.46
CA ALA A 102 9.37 -4.16 -5.25
C ALA A 102 8.41 -4.17 -6.46
N GLU A 103 8.95 -4.09 -7.68
CA GLU A 103 8.20 -4.20 -8.94
C GLU A 103 7.43 -5.51 -9.00
N ALA A 104 8.09 -6.65 -8.79
CA ALA A 104 7.45 -7.97 -8.81
C ALA A 104 6.33 -8.10 -7.76
N GLY A 105 6.55 -7.58 -6.55
CA GLY A 105 5.54 -7.63 -5.48
C GLY A 105 4.31 -6.79 -5.79
N PHE A 106 4.48 -5.58 -6.33
CA PHE A 106 3.36 -4.74 -6.77
C PHE A 106 2.60 -5.37 -7.95
N ASP A 107 3.31 -5.97 -8.91
CA ASP A 107 2.67 -6.66 -10.03
C ASP A 107 1.90 -7.90 -9.57
N GLN A 108 2.42 -8.64 -8.59
CA GLN A 108 1.69 -9.74 -7.97
C GLN A 108 0.41 -9.25 -7.27
N PHE A 109 0.48 -8.13 -6.53
CA PHE A 109 -0.69 -7.54 -5.90
C PHE A 109 -1.75 -7.18 -6.96
N LEU A 110 -1.35 -6.48 -8.03
CA LEU A 110 -2.26 -6.07 -9.09
C LEU A 110 -2.79 -7.24 -9.92
N ALA A 111 -2.04 -8.35 -10.05
CA ALA A 111 -2.58 -9.57 -10.66
C ALA A 111 -3.74 -10.17 -9.85
N GLN A 112 -3.70 -10.03 -8.53
CA GLN A 112 -4.77 -10.49 -7.63
C GLN A 112 -5.91 -9.46 -7.50
N TYR A 113 -5.59 -8.17 -7.55
CA TYR A 113 -6.52 -7.06 -7.40
C TYR A 113 -6.32 -6.02 -8.53
N PRO A 114 -6.77 -6.31 -9.77
CA PRO A 114 -6.42 -5.53 -10.96
C PRO A 114 -6.80 -4.05 -10.93
N CYS A 115 -7.87 -3.72 -10.21
CA CYS A 115 -8.40 -2.35 -10.14
C CYS A 115 -8.04 -1.63 -8.84
N ASP A 116 -7.05 -2.10 -8.07
CA ASP A 116 -6.62 -1.38 -6.86
C ASP A 116 -5.81 -0.13 -7.23
N VAL A 117 -6.52 0.99 -7.39
CA VAL A 117 -5.97 2.29 -7.81
C VAL A 117 -4.86 2.80 -6.90
N VAL A 118 -4.91 2.50 -5.59
CA VAL A 118 -3.89 2.92 -4.64
C VAL A 118 -2.59 2.21 -4.95
N VAL A 119 -2.64 0.88 -5.13
CA VAL A 119 -1.44 0.10 -5.44
C VAL A 119 -0.92 0.41 -6.84
N LEU A 120 -1.82 0.67 -7.80
CA LEU A 120 -1.42 1.13 -9.13
C LEU A 120 -0.66 2.47 -9.06
N PHE A 121 -1.14 3.42 -8.26
CA PHE A 121 -0.45 4.69 -8.02
C PHE A 121 0.93 4.46 -7.37
N MET A 122 1.04 3.58 -6.37
CA MET A 122 2.33 3.25 -5.77
C MET A 122 3.31 2.62 -6.76
N ARG A 123 2.84 1.68 -7.60
CA ARG A 123 3.63 1.06 -8.67
C ARG A 123 4.08 2.10 -9.70
N HIS A 124 3.21 3.05 -10.04
CA HIS A 124 3.52 4.17 -10.92
C HIS A 124 4.63 5.05 -10.35
N MET A 125 4.58 5.38 -9.06
CA MET A 125 5.63 6.16 -8.41
C MET A 125 6.97 5.42 -8.37
N LEU A 126 6.97 4.09 -8.17
CA LEU A 126 8.17 3.28 -8.30
C LEU A 126 8.75 3.37 -9.73
N ASP A 127 7.89 3.23 -10.74
CA ASP A 127 8.31 3.34 -12.13
C ASP A 127 8.83 4.72 -12.48
N PHE A 128 8.23 5.77 -11.94
CA PHE A 128 8.73 7.14 -12.07
C PHE A 128 10.13 7.27 -11.48
N CYS A 129 10.36 6.76 -10.27
CA CYS A 129 11.68 6.74 -9.64
C CYS A 129 12.71 5.93 -10.44
N CYS A 130 12.29 4.91 -11.18
CA CYS A 130 13.16 4.06 -12.00
C CYS A 130 13.21 4.46 -13.50
N GLY A 131 12.50 5.51 -13.93
CA GLY A 131 12.43 5.92 -15.34
C GLY A 131 11.68 4.94 -16.28
N LYS A 132 10.73 4.17 -15.75
CA LYS A 132 10.02 3.07 -16.44
C LYS A 132 8.52 3.32 -16.66
N THR A 133 7.99 4.50 -16.34
CA THR A 133 6.55 4.84 -16.34
C THR A 133 5.76 4.43 -17.58
N CYS A 134 6.37 4.41 -18.77
CA CYS A 134 5.72 4.00 -20.01
C CYS A 134 5.18 2.56 -19.96
N LYS A 135 5.71 1.69 -19.10
CA LYS A 135 5.27 0.29 -18.97
C LYS A 135 3.89 0.10 -18.32
N LEU A 136 3.33 1.15 -17.71
CA LEU A 136 2.06 1.07 -16.98
C LEU A 136 0.87 1.67 -17.73
N GLN A 137 1.07 2.22 -18.93
CA GLN A 137 0.02 2.94 -19.66
C GLN A 137 -1.23 2.09 -19.90
N ASP A 138 -1.06 0.83 -20.31
CA ASP A 138 -2.19 -0.08 -20.58
C ASP A 138 -3.01 -0.35 -19.31
N LYS A 139 -2.34 -0.59 -18.18
CA LYS A 139 -3.00 -0.83 -16.88
C LYS A 139 -3.78 0.40 -16.39
N ILE A 140 -3.26 1.61 -16.62
CA ILE A 140 -3.96 2.86 -16.27
C ILE A 140 -5.24 3.00 -17.10
N GLN A 141 -5.21 2.66 -18.39
CA GLN A 141 -6.40 2.71 -19.24
C GLN A 141 -7.47 1.68 -18.84
N GLU A 142 -7.07 0.57 -18.22
CA GLU A 142 -8.00 -0.44 -17.70
C GLU A 142 -8.76 0.05 -16.45
N THR A 143 -8.17 0.93 -15.65
CA THR A 143 -8.85 1.46 -14.44
C THR A 143 -9.94 2.49 -14.73
N ASP A 144 -9.98 3.06 -15.93
CA ASP A 144 -10.98 4.05 -16.35
C ASP A 144 -12.27 3.44 -16.93
N LYS A 145 -12.37 2.11 -17.01
CA LYS A 145 -13.51 1.36 -17.58
C LYS A 145 -14.47 0.87 -16.51
#